data_AF-F3ZHI9-F1
#
_entry.id   AF-F3ZHI9-F1
#
_cell.length_a   1.000
_cell.length_b   1.000
_cell.length_c   1.000
_cell.angle_alpha   90.00
_cell.angle_beta   90.00
_cell.angle_gamma   90.00
#
_symmetry.space_group_name_H-M   'P 1'
#
loop_
_entity.id
_entity.type
_entity.pdbx_description
1 polymer ?
#
loop_
_entity_poly.entity_id
_entity_poly.type
_entity_poly.pdbx_seq_one_letter_code
_entity_poly.pdbx_strand_id
1 'polypeptide(L)' 'MHALFAGGATALLVDGPLDPSLREAAARGALRLVASPSPAPLTPGSRADLSATTDDGTCVATVCAGRLVYRRR' A
#
# COMPACT_ATOMS: atom_id res chain seq x y z
N MET A 1 -6.87 4.66 6.54
CA MET A 1 -6.04 4.75 5.31
C MET A 1 -4.73 5.49 5.54
N HIS A 2 -4.72 6.74 6.03
CA HIS A 2 -3.46 7.47 6.26
C HIS A 2 -2.44 6.67 7.10
N ALA A 3 -2.88 6.09 8.23
CA ALA A 3 -2.01 5.26 9.07
C ALA A 3 -1.43 4.02 8.35
N LEU A 4 -2.20 3.40 7.45
CA LEU A 4 -1.71 2.28 6.63
C LEU A 4 -0.58 2.73 5.71
N PHE A 5 -0.76 3.86 5.03
CA PHE A 5 0.28 4.41 4.16
C PHE A 5 1.48 4.92 4.95
N ALA A 6 1.28 5.51 6.13
CA ALA A 6 2.37 5.89 7.02
C ALA A 6 3.18 4.68 7.50
N GLY A 7 2.56 3.50 7.59
CA GLY A 7 3.23 2.23 7.89
C GLY A 7 3.82 1.51 6.66
N GLY A 8 3.77 2.09 5.46
CA GLY A 8 4.33 1.46 4.27
C GLY A 8 3.44 0.43 3.58
N ALA A 9 2.16 0.32 3.96
CA ALA A 9 1.26 -0.68 3.39
C ALA A 9 0.82 -0.30 1.97
N THR A 10 1.03 -1.22 1.02
CA THR A 10 0.60 -1.10 -0.39
C THR A 10 -0.51 -2.09 -0.76
N ALA A 11 -0.76 -3.06 0.11
CA ALA A 11 -1.86 -4.00 0.02
C ALA A 11 -2.53 -4.23 1.38
N LEU A 12 -3.81 -4.61 1.35
CA LEU A 12 -4.59 -5.04 2.50
C LEU A 12 -5.09 -6.46 2.25
N LEU A 13 -4.75 -7.38 3.15
CA LEU A 13 -5.32 -8.72 3.17
C LEU A 13 -6.78 -8.63 3.61
N VAL A 14 -7.68 -9.20 2.82
CA VAL A 14 -9.12 -9.22 3.09
C VAL A 14 -9.54 -10.66 3.25
N ASP A 15 -9.83 -11.05 4.48
CA ASP A 15 -10.33 -12.38 4.83
C ASP A 15 -11.82 -12.26 5.23
N GLY A 16 -12.67 -12.09 4.22
CA GLY A 16 -14.13 -11.97 4.38
C GLY A 16 -14.73 -10.63 3.91
N PRO A 17 -15.99 -10.33 4.31
CA PRO A 17 -16.70 -9.14 3.86
C PRO A 17 -16.00 -7.84 4.27
N LEU A 18 -15.68 -7.00 3.29
CA LEU A 18 -15.10 -5.68 3.50
C LEU A 18 -16.18 -4.59 3.44
N ASP A 19 -16.16 -3.70 4.43
CA ASP A 19 -16.99 -2.50 4.47
C ASP A 19 -16.90 -1.69 3.15
N PRO A 20 -18.03 -1.26 2.56
CA PRO A 20 -18.04 -0.50 1.31
C PRO A 20 -17.21 0.78 1.34
N SER A 21 -17.24 1.54 2.44
CA SER A 21 -16.48 2.77 2.57
C SER A 21 -14.97 2.50 2.60
N LEU A 22 -14.55 1.37 3.18
CA LEU A 22 -13.15 0.94 3.18
C LEU A 22 -12.71 0.50 1.78
N ARG A 23 -13.58 -0.19 1.01
CA ARG A 23 -13.33 -0.55 -0.39
C ARG A 23 -13.14 0.69 -1.26
N GLU A 24 -14.01 1.69 -1.12
CA GLU A 24 -13.91 2.97 -1.83
C GLU A 24 -12.64 3.73 -1.44
N ALA A 25 -12.31 3.75 -0.15
CA ALA A 25 -11.09 4.38 0.30
C ALA A 25 -9.85 3.68 -0.31
N ALA A 26 -9.79 2.35 -0.28
CA ALA A 26 -8.72 1.58 -0.92
C ALA A 26 -8.59 1.91 -2.40
N ALA A 27 -9.71 1.96 -3.14
CA ALA A 27 -9.73 2.36 -4.55
C ALA A 27 -9.16 3.77 -4.77
N ARG A 28 -9.62 4.77 -4.00
CA ARG A 28 -9.09 6.15 -4.07
C ARG A 28 -7.60 6.22 -3.75
N GLY A 29 -7.11 5.33 -2.88
CA GLY A 29 -5.72 5.20 -2.49
C GLY A 29 -4.87 4.35 -3.44
N ALA A 30 -5.49 3.68 -4.42
CA ALA A 30 -4.88 2.61 -5.20
C ALA A 30 -4.27 1.48 -4.32
N LEU A 31 -4.72 1.33 -3.08
CA LEU A 31 -4.31 0.26 -2.17
C LEU A 31 -4.88 -1.05 -2.71
N ARG A 32 -4.04 -2.06 -2.87
CA ARG A 32 -4.47 -3.35 -3.43
C ARG A 32 -5.19 -4.16 -2.36
N LEU A 33 -6.38 -4.66 -2.65
CA LEU A 33 -7.02 -5.68 -1.82
C LEU A 33 -6.57 -7.06 -2.30
N VAL A 34 -6.10 -7.91 -1.40
CA VAL A 34 -5.61 -9.26 -1.73
C VAL A 34 -6.29 -10.30 -0.84
N ALA A 35 -6.49 -11.50 -1.37
CA ALA A 35 -7.06 -12.63 -0.61
C ALA A 35 -5.97 -13.50 0.07
N SER A 36 -4.70 -13.32 -0.32
CA SER A 36 -3.57 -14.00 0.30
C SER A 36 -2.32 -13.11 0.26
N PRO A 37 -1.38 -13.28 1.20
CA PRO A 37 -0.06 -12.67 1.09
C PRO A 37 0.63 -13.15 -0.19
N SER A 38 1.16 -12.23 -0.98
CA SER A 38 1.90 -12.55 -2.20
C SER A 38 3.08 -11.60 -2.31
N PRO A 39 4.32 -12.10 -2.17
CA PRO A 39 5.51 -11.31 -2.44
C PRO A 39 5.49 -10.87 -3.91
N ALA A 40 5.45 -9.56 -4.15
CA ALA A 40 5.54 -8.98 -5.49
C ALA A 40 6.93 -8.36 -5.65
N PRO A 41 7.85 -8.97 -6.43
CA PRO A 41 9.16 -8.37 -6.65
C PRO A 41 9.02 -7.06 -7.43
N LEU A 42 9.82 -6.06 -7.06
CA LEU A 42 9.92 -4.80 -7.80
C LEU A 42 10.67 -5.07 -9.10
N THR A 43 9.93 -5.13 -10.21
CA THR A 43 10.50 -5.40 -11.53
C THR A 43 10.14 -4.27 -12.49
N PRO A 44 11.03 -3.92 -13.44
CA PRO A 44 10.69 -2.93 -14.46
C PRO A 44 9.39 -3.30 -15.19
N GLY A 45 8.47 -2.33 -15.30
CA GLY A 45 7.16 -2.51 -15.94
C GLY A 45 6.08 -3.13 -15.05
N SER A 46 6.38 -3.56 -13.83
CA SER A 46 5.35 -4.02 -12.89
C SER A 46 4.56 -2.85 -12.30
N ARG A 47 3.42 -3.16 -11.67
CA ARG A 47 2.70 -2.18 -10.84
C ARG A 47 3.66 -1.63 -9.77
N ALA A 48 3.75 -0.31 -9.68
CA ALA A 48 4.63 0.35 -8.73
C ALA A 48 3.95 0.45 -7.35
N ASP A 49 4.06 -0.64 -6.60
CA ASP A 49 3.63 -0.77 -5.21
C ASP A 49 4.88 -0.97 -4.34
N LEU A 50 5.35 0.09 -3.69
CA LEU A 50 6.52 0.04 -2.84
C LEU A 50 6.42 1.01 -1.67
N SER A 51 7.19 0.73 -0.64
CA SER A 51 7.49 1.67 0.44
C SER A 51 9.00 1.81 0.58
N ALA A 52 9.43 3.00 0.98
CA ALA A 52 10.82 3.26 1.34
C ALA A 52 10.90 3.37 2.86
N THR A 53 11.85 2.65 3.45
CA THR A 53 12.13 2.68 4.88
C THR A 53 13.57 3.08 5.12
N THR A 54 13.84 3.77 6.22
CA THR A 54 15.19 3.98 6.75
C THR A 54 15.71 2.71 7.43
N ASP A 55 17.00 2.71 7.78
CA ASP A 55 17.68 1.54 8.38
C ASP A 55 17.07 1.12 9.75
N ASP A 56 16.43 2.05 10.45
CA ASP A 56 15.69 1.81 11.70
C ASP A 56 14.26 1.25 11.47
N GLY A 57 13.88 1.00 10.21
CA GLY A 57 12.56 0.51 9.82
C GLY A 57 11.48 1.59 9.70
N THR A 58 11.81 2.87 9.88
CA THR A 58 10.83 3.95 9.74
C THR A 58 10.43 4.14 8.27
N CYS A 59 9.13 4.06 7.96
CA CYS A 59 8.63 4.38 6.63
C CYS A 59 8.71 5.89 6.35
N VAL A 60 9.33 6.25 5.22
CA VAL A 60 9.49 7.63 4.76
C VAL A 60 8.68 7.95 3.51
N ALA A 61 8.29 6.94 2.73
CA ALA A 61 7.42 7.10 1.57
C ALA A 61 6.66 5.83 1.24
N THR A 62 5.45 5.98 0.71
CA THR A 62 4.62 4.88 0.21
C THR A 62 4.04 5.24 -1.14
N VAL A 63 4.19 4.33 -2.10
CA VAL A 63 3.73 4.46 -3.48
C VAL A 63 2.77 3.32 -3.78
N CYS A 64 1.60 3.67 -4.32
CA CYS A 64 0.60 2.72 -4.80
C CYS A 64 0.28 3.03 -6.27
N ALA A 65 0.37 2.03 -7.15
CA ALA A 65 0.19 2.19 -8.59
C ALA A 65 0.97 3.39 -9.19
N GLY A 66 2.19 3.64 -8.71
CA GLY A 66 3.04 4.73 -9.20
C GLY A 66 2.71 6.12 -8.63
N ARG A 67 1.74 6.22 -7.70
CA ARG A 67 1.42 7.48 -7.03
C ARG A 67 1.98 7.51 -5.61
N LEU A 68 2.66 8.59 -5.25
CA LEU A 68 3.13 8.86 -3.89
C LEU A 68 1.93 9.19 -2.97
N VAL A 69 1.51 8.23 -2.15
CA VAL A 69 0.33 8.35 -1.27
C VAL A 69 0.69 8.72 0.17
N TYR A 70 1.96 8.54 0.54
CA TYR A 70 2.51 9.04 1.79
C TYR A 70 3.95 9.50 1.56
N ARG A 71 4.31 10.59 2.22
CA ARG A 71 5.67 11.08 2.35
C ARG A 71 5.82 11.65 3.75
N ARG A 72 6.80 11.16 4.48
CA ARG A 72 7.19 11.75 5.76
C ARG A 72 7.79 13.13 5.49
N ARG A 73 7.37 14.13 6.27
CA ARG A 73 7.93 15.48 6.18
C ARG A 73 9.31 15.54 6.82
#